data_AF-A0A512LC61-F1
#
_entry.id   AF-A0A512LC61-F1
#
_cell.length_a   1.000
_cell.length_b   1.000
_cell.length_c   1.000
_cell.angle_alpha   90.00
_cell.angle_beta   90.00
_cell.angle_gamma   90.00
#
_symmetry.space_group_name_H-M   'P 1'
#
loop_
_entity.id
_entity.type
_entity.pdbx_description
1 polymer ?
#
loop_
_entity_poly.entity_id
_entity_poly.type
_entity_poly.pdbx_seq_one_letter_code
_entity_poly.pdbx_strand_id
1 'polypeptide(L)'
;MVSESWDGKRIYFTSSLLSNWDKKGKDDEQFLKMYNWNGKRLKLAFAIDFYKQKLGRAHHMKFQALDLNTLRPLRAEADGLDNIKQALNKP
;
A
#
# COMPACT_ATOMS: atom_id res chain seq x y z
N MET A 1 12.07 3.36 1.04
CA MET A 1 12.11 2.46 -0.13
C MET A 1 11.80 3.27 -1.40
N VAL A 2 12.04 2.68 -2.57
CA VAL A 2 11.70 3.28 -3.87
C VAL A 2 10.80 2.30 -4.63
N SER A 3 9.72 2.81 -5.20
CA SER A 3 8.80 2.05 -6.06
C SER A 3 8.50 2.86 -7.33
N GLU A 4 8.51 2.21 -8.49
CA GLU A 4 8.26 2.83 -9.79
C GLU A 4 6.88 2.44 -10.33
N SER A 5 6.21 3.37 -11.01
CA SER A 5 4.97 3.07 -11.72
C SER A 5 5.23 2.21 -12.96
N TRP A 6 4.24 1.40 -13.36
CA TRP A 6 4.35 0.53 -14.54
C TRP A 6 4.74 1.26 -15.84
N ASP A 7 4.33 2.52 -16.01
CA ASP A 7 4.64 3.35 -17.18
C ASP A 7 6.03 4.01 -17.12
N GLY A 8 6.79 3.82 -16.04
CA GLY A 8 8.11 4.41 -15.82
C GLY A 8 8.12 5.94 -15.65
N LYS A 9 6.96 6.58 -15.49
CA LYS A 9 6.86 8.06 -15.42
C LYS A 9 6.82 8.60 -14.00
N ARG A 10 6.63 7.75 -12.99
CA ARG A 10 6.45 8.17 -11.59
C ARG A 10 7.28 7.31 -10.66
N ILE A 11 8.00 7.97 -9.77
CA ILE A 11 8.82 7.34 -8.74
C ILE A 11 8.28 7.73 -7.37
N TYR A 12 8.10 6.74 -6.51
CA TYR A 12 7.54 6.89 -5.17
C TYR A 12 8.59 6.54 -4.13
N PHE A 13 8.75 7.43 -3.16
CA PHE A 13 9.65 7.26 -2.02
C PHE A 13 8.84 7.15 -0.75
N THR A 14 9.18 6.14 0.04
CA THR A 14 8.66 5.93 1.39
C THR A 14 9.80 5.89 2.38
N SER A 15 9.56 6.24 3.64
CA SER A 15 10.62 6.32 4.64
C SER A 15 10.79 5.05 5.48
N SER A 16 9.75 4.23 5.67
CA SER A 16 9.84 3.01 6.50
C SER A 16 10.40 1.83 5.72
N LEU A 17 11.39 1.16 6.30
CA LEU A 17 11.89 -0.13 5.85
C LEU A 17 11.32 -1.24 6.72
N LEU A 18 11.54 -1.19 8.03
CA LEU A 18 11.03 -2.12 9.02
C LEU A 18 10.94 -1.35 10.33
N SER A 19 9.86 -1.54 11.09
CA SER A 19 9.56 -0.73 12.27
C SER A 19 10.73 -0.62 13.26
N ASN A 20 11.51 -1.69 13.44
CA ASN A 20 12.65 -1.72 14.36
C ASN A 20 13.94 -1.12 13.80
N TRP A 21 14.02 -0.93 12.49
CA TRP A 21 15.21 -0.45 11.79
C TRP A 21 15.08 0.99 11.33
N ASP A 22 13.85 1.50 11.34
CA ASP A 22 13.59 2.90 11.04
C ASP A 22 14.24 3.83 12.08
N LYS A 23 14.59 5.02 11.61
CA LYS A 23 15.04 6.12 12.48
C LYS A 23 14.00 6.41 13.57
N LYS A 24 14.48 6.92 14.71
CA LYS A 24 13.69 7.16 15.92
C LYS A 24 13.79 8.60 16.38
N GLY A 25 12.88 9.02 17.25
CA GLY A 25 12.89 10.34 17.86
C GLY A 25 12.71 11.44 16.82
N LYS A 26 13.59 12.44 16.82
CA LYS A 26 13.51 13.61 15.93
C LYS A 26 13.66 13.25 14.44
N ASP A 27 14.30 12.13 14.13
CA ASP A 27 14.54 11.70 12.76
C ASP A 27 13.52 10.64 12.28
N ASP A 28 12.49 10.32 13.08
CA ASP A 28 11.42 9.38 12.68
C ASP A 28 10.43 10.06 11.74
N GLU A 29 10.85 10.29 10.50
CA GLU A 29 9.94 10.79 9.47
C GLU A 29 9.13 9.64 8.86
N GLN A 30 7.81 9.81 8.75
CA GLN A 30 6.94 8.89 8.03
C GLN A 30 6.29 9.62 6.86
N PHE A 31 6.76 9.35 5.63
CA PHE A 31 6.25 10.03 4.45
C PHE A 31 6.07 9.12 3.24
N LEU A 32 5.20 9.58 2.34
CA LEU A 32 5.15 9.18 0.93
C LEU A 32 5.42 10.41 0.07
N LYS A 33 6.43 10.36 -0.80
CA LYS A 33 6.70 11.39 -1.80
C LYS A 33 6.62 10.79 -3.19
N MET A 34 5.93 11.44 -4.10
CA MET A 34 5.87 11.05 -5.51
C MET A 34 6.56 12.10 -6.36
N TYR A 35 7.35 11.63 -7.32
CA TYR A 35 8.07 12.44 -8.28
C TYR A 35 7.68 12.03 -9.68
N ASN A 36 7.47 13.02 -10.55
CA ASN A 36 7.43 12.80 -11.99
C ASN A 36 8.86 12.60 -12.49
N TRP A 37 9.08 11.55 -13.27
CA TRP A 37 10.34 11.20 -13.89
C TRP A 37 10.27 11.40 -15.41
N ASN A 38 11.28 12.07 -15.96
CA ASN A 38 11.39 12.36 -17.39
C ASN A 38 12.65 11.75 -18.03
N GLY A 39 13.30 10.79 -17.37
CA GLY A 39 14.56 10.21 -17.82
C GLY A 39 15.81 11.02 -17.42
N LYS A 40 15.67 12.23 -16.86
CA LYS A 40 16.80 13.07 -16.45
C LYS A 40 16.67 13.69 -15.06
N ARG A 41 15.46 14.08 -14.66
CA ARG A 41 15.21 14.79 -13.40
C ARG A 41 13.92 14.30 -12.74
N LEU A 42 13.97 14.25 -11.41
CA LEU A 42 12.79 14.01 -10.57
C LEU A 42 12.16 15.36 -10.21
N LYS A 43 10.89 15.55 -10.57
CA LYS A 43 10.12 16.73 -10.16
C LYS A 43 9.10 16.30 -9.11
N LEU A 44 9.20 16.85 -7.90
CA LEU A 44 8.24 16.56 -6.83
C LEU A 44 6.83 16.91 -7.31
N ALA A 45 5.94 15.94 -7.21
CA ALA A 45 4.53 16.12 -7.53
C ALA A 45 3.70 16.30 -6.26
N PHE A 46 3.91 15.44 -5.25
CA PHE A 46 3.30 15.60 -3.94
C PHE A 46 4.15 14.95 -2.83
N ALA A 47 3.87 15.37 -1.60
CA ALA A 47 4.37 14.76 -0.39
C ALA A 47 3.22 14.60 0.63
N ILE A 48 3.17 13.45 1.28
CA ILE A 48 2.22 13.14 2.35
C ILE A 48 3.02 12.81 3.60
N ASP A 49 2.70 13.48 4.70
CA ASP A 49 3.18 13.16 6.04
C ASP A 49 2.18 12.19 6.68
N PHE A 50 2.62 10.95 6.91
CA PHE A 50 1.77 9.89 7.44
C PHE A 50 1.42 10.10 8.91
N TYR A 51 2.26 10.76 9.70
CA TYR A 51 1.92 11.06 11.08
C TYR A 51 0.88 12.17 11.17
N LYS A 52 1.04 13.23 10.36
CA LYS A 52 0.03 14.28 10.24
C LYS A 52 -1.33 13.73 9.78
N GLN A 53 -1.32 12.78 8.86
CA GLN A 53 -2.52 12.14 8.33
C GLN A 53 -3.00 10.92 9.13
N LYS A 54 -2.30 10.51 10.19
CA LYS A 54 -2.59 9.32 11.01
C LYS A 54 -2.68 8.01 10.21
N LEU A 55 -1.81 7.85 9.21
CA LEU A 55 -1.76 6.71 8.29
C LEU A 55 -0.79 5.59 8.73
N GLY A 56 -0.11 5.75 9.85
CA GLY A 56 0.88 4.79 10.34
C GLY A 56 2.26 4.97 9.69
N ARG A 57 2.87 3.88 9.21
CA ARG A 57 4.23 3.89 8.65
C ARG A 57 4.22 3.56 7.16
N ALA A 58 4.84 4.42 6.36
CA ALA A 58 4.85 4.28 4.91
C ALA A 58 5.92 3.27 4.48
N HIS A 59 5.52 2.10 3.94
CA HIS A 59 6.44 1.02 3.60
C HIS A 59 6.57 0.78 2.08
N HIS A 60 5.83 -0.19 1.51
CA HIS A 60 5.99 -0.58 0.10
C HIS A 60 4.76 -0.21 -0.73
N MET A 61 4.99 0.35 -1.92
CA MET A 61 3.92 0.72 -2.86
C MET A 61 3.82 -0.34 -3.97
N LYS A 62 2.65 -0.95 -4.12
CA LYS A 62 2.38 -1.96 -5.17
C LYS A 62 1.56 -1.34 -6.30
N PHE A 63 2.18 -1.11 -7.45
CA PHE A 63 1.52 -0.58 -8.65
C PHE A 63 1.25 -1.70 -9.66
N GLN A 64 0.39 -2.65 -9.29
CA GLN A 64 0.01 -3.73 -10.19
C GLN A 64 -0.89 -3.19 -11.30
N ALA A 65 -0.61 -3.57 -12.55
CA ALA A 65 -1.58 -3.45 -13.63
C ALA A 65 -2.55 -4.63 -13.51
N LEU A 66 -3.76 -4.35 -13.02
CA LEU A 66 -4.84 -5.33 -13.02
C LEU A 66 -5.79 -5.00 -14.16
N ASP A 67 -6.05 -5.97 -15.03
CA ASP A 67 -7.17 -5.87 -15.96
C ASP A 67 -8.46 -6.10 -15.17
N LEU A 68 -9.15 -5.00 -14.86
CA LEU A 68 -10.40 -5.02 -14.11
C LEU A 68 -11.47 -5.92 -14.75
N ASN A 69 -11.42 -6.15 -16.07
CA ASN A 69 -12.38 -7.02 -16.76
C ASN A 69 -12.15 -8.50 -16.45
N THR A 70 -10.95 -8.88 -16.01
CA THR A 70 -10.58 -10.26 -15.65
C THR A 70 -10.73 -10.54 -14.15
N LEU A 71 -10.90 -9.49 -13.34
CA LEU A 71 -11.08 -9.63 -11.92
C LEU A 71 -12.47 -10.19 -11.63
N ARG A 72 -12.51 -11.42 -11.11
CA ARG A 72 -13.73 -11.91 -10.46
C ARG A 72 -13.91 -11.14 -9.15
N PRO A 73 -15.10 -10.56 -8.88
CA PRO A 73 -15.35 -9.97 -7.57
C PRO A 73 -15.11 -11.04 -6.51
N LEU A 74 -14.46 -10.66 -5.41
CA LEU A 74 -14.38 -11.49 -4.21
C LEU A 74 -15.81 -11.72 -3.74
N ARG A 75 -16.40 -12.84 -4.15
CA ARG A 75 -17.64 -13.33 -3.59
C ARG A 75 -17.27 -13.80 -2.21
N ALA A 76 -17.81 -13.16 -1.17
CA ALA A 76 -17.90 -13.81 0.12
C ALA A 76 -18.79 -15.03 -0.11
N GLU A 77 -18.18 -16.17 -0.43
CA GLU A 77 -18.93 -17.40 -0.59
C GLU A 77 -19.55 -17.72 0.76
N ALA A 78 -20.88 -17.83 0.74
CA ALA A 78 -21.68 -18.29 1.86
C ALA A 78 -21.38 -19.76 2.24
N ASP A 79 -20.32 -20.37 1.69
CA ASP A 79 -19.83 -21.71 2.00
C ASP A 79 -19.49 -21.89 3.49
N GLY A 80 -19.29 -20.78 4.23
CA GLY A 80 -19.17 -20.81 5.69
C GLY A 80 -20.51 -20.90 6.43
N LEU A 81 -21.63 -20.42 5.85
CA LEU A 81 -22.93 -20.34 6.54
C LEU A 81 -23.57 -21.72 6.70
N ASP A 82 -23.38 -22.63 5.76
CA ASP A 82 -23.89 -23.99 5.87
C ASP A 82 -23.14 -24.79 6.94
N ASN A 83 -21.82 -24.56 7.05
CA ASN A 83 -20.99 -25.11 8.12
C ASN A 83 -21.36 -24.54 9.50
N ILE A 84 -21.70 -23.24 9.59
CA ILE A 84 -22.18 -22.60 10.83
C ILE A 84 -23.55 -23.14 11.22
N LYS A 85 -24.49 -23.29 10.27
CA LYS A 85 -25.81 -23.88 10.54
C LYS A 85 -25.71 -25.34 10.99
N GLN A 86 -24.80 -26.11 10.41
CA GLN A 86 -24.55 -27.50 10.81
C GLN A 86 -23.89 -27.59 12.20
N ALA A 87 -23.03 -26.63 12.57
CA ALA A 87 -22.44 -26.55 13.91
C ALA A 87 -23.45 -26.12 14.98
N LEU A 88 -24.42 -25.28 14.63
CA LEU A 88 -25.46 -24.78 15.53
C LEU A 88 -26.66 -25.74 15.72
N ASN A 89 -26.80 -26.75 14.85
CA ASN A 89 -27.90 -27.73 14.88
C ASN A 89 -27.46 -29.15 15.28
N LYS A 90 -26.28 -29.33 15.90
CA LYS A 90 -25.95 -30.62 16.52
C LYS A 90 -26.73 -30.75 17.85
N PRO A 91 -27.42 -31.88 18.10
CA PRO A 91 -28.12 -32.11 19.36
C PRO A 91 -27.16 -32.23 20.55
#